data_AF-A0A1G9NIC6-F1
#
_entry.id   AF-A0A1G9NIC6-F1
#
_cell.length_a   1.000
_cell.length_b   1.000
_cell.length_c   1.000
_cell.angle_alpha   90.00
_cell.angle_beta   90.00
_cell.angle_gamma   90.00
#
_symmetry.space_group_name_H-M   'P 1'
#
loop_
_entity.id
_entity.type
_entity.pdbx_description
1 polymer ?
#
loop_
_entity_poly.entity_id
_entity_poly.type
_entity_poly.pdbx_seq_one_letter_code
_entity_poly.pdbx_strand_id
1 'polypeptide(L)' 'MATTYESVGDLAEALRRAAAAHGKHEERTGQEDSDWPDWYALYMVREHAGEELPT' A
#
# COMPACT_ATOMS: atom_id res chain seq x y z
N MET A 1 3.64 -16.63 -4.47
CA MET A 1 3.69 -16.10 -5.85
C MET A 1 4.47 -14.79 -5.80
N ALA A 2 5.14 -14.41 -6.89
CA ALA A 2 5.84 -13.13 -6.96
C ALA A 2 4.87 -12.03 -7.41
N THR A 3 4.98 -10.84 -6.81
CA THR A 3 4.30 -9.63 -7.27
C THR A 3 5.25 -8.85 -8.17
N THR A 4 4.82 -8.54 -9.38
CA THR A 4 5.64 -7.88 -10.40
C THR A 4 4.94 -6.64 -10.92
N TYR A 5 5.70 -5.56 -11.14
CA TYR A 5 5.23 -4.35 -11.82
C TYR A 5 5.90 -4.27 -13.20
N GLU A 6 5.17 -3.82 -14.21
CA GLU A 6 5.64 -3.82 -15.61
C GLU A 6 6.76 -2.78 -15.83
N SER A 7 6.74 -1.69 -15.07
CA SER A 7 7.76 -0.65 -15.12
C SER A 7 8.03 0.01 -13.77
N VAL A 8 9.12 0.79 -13.72
CA VAL A 8 9.42 1.67 -12.58
C VAL A 8 8.30 2.71 -12.38
N GLY A 9 7.66 3.16 -13.48
CA GLY A 9 6.53 4.08 -13.42
C GLY A 9 5.35 3.48 -12.66
N ASP A 10 4.98 2.25 -13.00
CA ASP A 10 3.85 1.54 -12.36
C ASP A 10 4.13 1.28 -10.88
N LEU A 11 5.36 0.89 -10.55
CA LEU A 11 5.78 0.71 -9.16
C LEU A 11 5.72 2.04 -8.39
N ALA A 12 6.20 3.13 -8.98
CA ALA A 12 6.16 4.45 -8.34
C ALA A 12 4.72 4.94 -8.12
N GLU A 13 3.82 4.68 -9.07
CA GLU A 13 2.40 5.00 -8.90
C GLU A 13 1.74 4.17 -7.82
N ALA A 14 2.03 2.87 -7.74
CA ALA A 14 1.55 2.01 -6.66
C ALA A 14 2.02 2.50 -5.28
N LEU A 15 3.29 2.89 -5.14
CA LEU A 15 3.82 3.48 -3.91
C LEU A 15 3.10 4.78 -3.51
N ARG A 16 2.78 5.66 -4.48
CA ARG A 16 2.03 6.90 -4.20
C ARG A 16 0.60 6.62 -3.73
N ARG A 17 -0.07 5.61 -4.31
CA ARG A 17 -1.40 5.19 -3.87
C ARG A 17 -1.37 4.58 -2.47
N ALA A 18 -0.39 3.72 -2.19
CA ALA A 18 -0.16 3.16 -0.86
C ALA A 18 0.06 4.28 0.17
N ALA A 19 0.86 5.30 -0.13
CA ALA A 19 1.08 6.44 0.75
C ALA A 19 -0.20 7.25 1.04
N ALA A 20 -0.99 7.53 0.00
CA ALA A 20 -2.25 8.25 0.16
C ALA A 20 -3.29 7.44 0.96
N ALA A 21 -3.28 6.11 0.84
CA ALA A 21 -4.16 5.24 1.61
C ALA A 21 -3.69 5.07 3.07
N HIS A 22 -2.37 4.98 3.28
CA HIS A 22 -1.77 4.85 4.62
C HIS A 22 -1.99 6.10 5.47
N GLY A 23 -1.87 7.30 4.89
CA GLY A 23 -2.23 8.53 5.61
C GLY A 23 -3.68 8.52 6.13
N LYS A 24 -4.61 7.96 5.36
CA LYS A 24 -6.01 7.77 5.81
C LYS A 24 -6.15 6.68 6.86
N HIS A 25 -5.30 5.65 6.82
CA HIS A 25 -5.25 4.61 7.86
C HIS A 25 -4.83 5.23 9.20
N GLU A 26 -3.75 6.00 9.22
CA GLU A 26 -3.26 6.70 10.40
C GLU A 26 -4.27 7.72 10.94
N GLU A 27 -4.96 8.46 10.06
CA GLU A 27 -6.08 9.34 10.45
C GLU A 27 -7.22 8.57 11.13
N ARG A 28 -7.54 7.37 10.63
CA ARG A 28 -8.58 6.47 11.19
C ARG A 28 -8.18 5.90 12.54
N THR A 29 -6.91 5.50 12.70
CA THR A 29 -6.40 4.88 13.93
C THR A 29 -6.00 5.91 14.98
N GLY A 30 -5.74 7.15 14.56
CA GLY A 30 -5.32 8.26 15.43
C GLY A 30 -3.86 8.17 15.89
N GLN A 31 -3.05 7.32 15.23
CA GLN A 31 -1.64 7.12 15.58
C GLN A 31 -0.82 6.81 14.33
N GLU A 32 0.46 7.18 14.37
CA GLU A 32 1.43 6.73 13.36
C GLU A 32 1.59 5.21 13.42
N ASP A 33 1.73 4.60 12.25
CA ASP A 33 1.93 3.17 12.11
C ASP A 33 3.43 2.84 12.08
N SER A 34 3.93 2.23 13.15
CA SER A 34 5.33 1.80 13.23
C SER A 34 5.69 0.70 12.24
N ASP A 35 4.69 -0.05 11.76
CA ASP A 35 4.83 -1.18 10.85
C ASP A 35 4.44 -0.79 9.41
N TRP A 36 4.54 0.50 9.08
CA TRP A 36 4.23 1.05 7.76
C TRP A 36 4.82 0.26 6.57
N PRO A 37 6.04 -0.34 6.62
CA PRO A 37 6.56 -1.08 5.47
C PRO A 37 5.73 -2.33 5.18
N ASP A 38 5.28 -3.03 6.22
CA ASP A 38 4.47 -4.24 6.09
C ASP A 38 3.07 -3.89 5.59
N TRP A 39 2.51 -2.79 6.10
CA TRP A 39 1.23 -2.27 5.62
C TRP A 39 1.30 -1.89 4.13
N TYR A 40 2.36 -1.18 3.71
CA TYR A 40 2.59 -0.82 2.31
C TYR A 40 2.70 -2.07 1.42
N ALA A 41 3.51 -3.05 1.83
CA ALA A 41 3.68 -4.28 1.06
C ALA A 41 2.34 -5.00 0.89
N LEU A 42 1.56 -5.13 1.96
CA LEU A 42 0.25 -5.77 1.91
C LEU A 42 -0.73 -5.00 1.03
N TYR A 43 -0.79 -3.67 1.18
CA TYR A 43 -1.63 -2.81 0.34
C TYR A 43 -1.27 -2.97 -1.13
N MET A 44 0.01 -2.85 -1.47
CA MET A 44 0.50 -2.88 -2.85
C MET A 44 0.21 -4.23 -3.53
N VAL A 45 0.37 -5.34 -2.81
CA VAL A 45 0.06 -6.68 -3.31
C VAL A 45 -1.44 -6.86 -3.52
N ARG A 46 -2.26 -6.47 -2.54
CA ARG A 46 -3.72 -6.64 -2.61
C ARG A 46 -4.37 -5.70 -3.63
N GLU A 47 -3.93 -4.45 -3.70
CA GLU A 47 -4.37 -3.50 -4.73
C GLU A 47 -4.06 -4.04 -6.13
N HIS A 48 -2.84 -4.53 -6.35
CA HIS A 48 -2.44 -5.11 -7.64
C HIS A 48 -3.26 -6.37 -7.99
N ALA A 49 -3.62 -7.18 -7.00
CA ALA A 49 -4.45 -8.37 -7.18
C ALA A 49 -5.97 -8.08 -7.25
N GLY A 50 -6.41 -6.84 -6.99
CA GLY A 50 -7.83 -6.49 -6.91
C GLY A 50 -8.53 -7.07 -5.67
N GLU A 51 -7.79 -7.30 -4.59
CA GLU A 51 -8.26 -7.87 -3.32
C GLU A 51 -8.67 -6.78 -2.31
N GLU A 52 -9.21 -7.22 -1.17
CA GLU A 52 -9.60 -6.33 -0.07
C GLU A 52 -8.40 -5.63 0.56
N LEU A 53 -8.39 -4.29 0.52
CA LEU A 53 -7.29 -3.47 1.02
C LEU A 53 -7.20 -3.50 2.56
N PRO A 54 -5.98 -3.37 3.12
CA PRO A 54 -5.82 -3.21 4.57
C PRO A 54 -6.48 -1.91 5.04
N THR A 55 -7.02 -1.94 6.27
CA THR A 55 -7.86 -0.86 6.82
C THR A 55 -7.18 -0.13 7.94
#